data_AF-A0A087QKP5-F1
#
_entry.id   AF-A0A087QKP5-F1
#
_cell.length_a   1.000
_cell.length_b   1.000
_cell.length_c   1.000
_cell.angle_alpha   90.00
_cell.angle_beta   90.00
_cell.angle_gamma   90.00
#
_symmetry.space_group_name_H-M   'P 1'
#
loop_
_entity.id
_entity.type
_entity.pdbx_description
1 polymer ?
#
loop_
_entity_poly.entity_id
_entity_poly.type
_entity_poly.pdbx_seq_one_letter_code
_entity_poly.pdbx_strand_id
1 'polypeptide(L)'
;PGLQWTELVQRWTDKDGRCLPFLAPGKAKAGTYKLRFETAAYWQGLGRASFYPFVEVVFTIADPTQRLHIPLLISPYSYTTYRGS
;
A
#
# COMPACT_ATOMS: atom_id res chain seq x y z
N PRO A 1 20.08 -7.33 13.47
CA PRO A 1 19.22 -6.13 13.67
C PRO A 1 18.39 -5.87 12.40
N GLY A 2 17.07 -6.10 12.46
CA GLY A 2 16.19 -5.87 11.32
C GLY A 2 16.06 -4.39 10.97
N LEU A 3 15.74 -4.08 9.72
CA LEU A 3 15.43 -2.73 9.27
C LEU A 3 14.30 -2.15 10.14
N GLN A 4 14.54 -1.03 10.81
CA GLN A 4 13.48 -0.29 11.52
C GLN A 4 12.70 0.55 10.51
N TRP A 5 11.39 0.32 10.44
CA TRP A 5 10.48 1.14 9.63
C TRP A 5 9.98 2.32 10.44
N THR A 6 9.93 3.50 9.83
CA THR A 6 9.26 4.69 10.40
C THR A 6 7.93 4.88 9.67
N GLU A 7 6.83 4.96 10.41
CA GLU A 7 5.53 5.29 9.82
C GLU A 7 5.53 6.74 9.32
N LEU A 8 5.15 6.94 8.06
CA LEU A 8 5.06 8.28 7.47
C LEU A 8 3.62 8.81 7.51
N VAL A 9 2.64 7.95 7.27
CA VAL A 9 1.22 8.32 7.17
C VAL A 9 0.32 7.08 7.25
N GLN A 10 -0.89 7.27 7.77
CA GLN A 10 -2.00 6.32 7.68
C GLN A 10 -3.20 6.97 6.96
N ARG A 11 -3.87 6.19 6.10
CA ARG A 11 -4.98 6.64 5.25
C ARG A 11 -5.97 5.48 4.99
N TRP A 12 -7.16 5.83 4.51
CA TRP A 12 -8.20 4.88 4.05
C TRP A 12 -8.46 5.08 2.56
N THR A 13 -8.87 4.00 1.89
CA THR A 13 -9.32 4.07 0.49
C THR A 13 -10.69 4.73 0.40
N ASP A 14 -10.93 5.49 -0.66
CA ASP A 14 -12.25 6.00 -1.01
C ASP A 14 -13.16 4.88 -1.59
N LYS A 15 -14.39 5.27 -1.98
CA LYS A 15 -15.39 4.37 -2.57
C LYS A 15 -14.93 3.72 -3.89
N ASP A 16 -13.95 4.29 -4.57
CA ASP A 16 -13.39 3.80 -5.83
C ASP A 16 -12.10 3.01 -5.60
N GLY A 17 -11.76 2.71 -4.34
CA GLY A 17 -10.58 1.94 -3.95
C GLY A 17 -9.26 2.72 -4.01
N ARG A 18 -9.29 4.05 -4.11
CA ARG A 18 -8.10 4.89 -4.27
C ARG A 18 -7.69 5.57 -2.98
N CYS A 19 -6.41 5.90 -2.89
CA CYS A 19 -5.86 6.66 -1.77
C CYS A 19 -4.88 7.71 -2.30
N LEU A 20 -5.39 8.89 -2.67
CA LEU A 20 -4.63 9.96 -3.30
C LEU A 20 -4.95 11.33 -2.67
N PRO A 21 -3.94 12.20 -2.43
CA PRO A 21 -2.50 11.91 -2.45
C PRO A 21 -2.07 11.14 -1.20
N PHE A 22 -1.16 10.17 -1.35
CA PHE A 22 -0.64 9.41 -0.21
C PHE A 22 0.35 10.27 0.62
N LEU A 23 1.33 10.87 -0.06
CA LEU A 23 2.27 11.84 0.50
C LEU A 23 2.01 13.23 -0.12
N ALA A 24 2.28 14.29 0.64
CA ALA A 24 2.24 15.65 0.09
C ALA A 24 3.27 15.84 -1.04
N PRO A 25 2.99 16.69 -2.05
CA PRO A 25 3.94 16.99 -3.13
C PRO A 25 5.33 17.34 -2.59
N GLY A 26 6.38 16.77 -3.19
CA GLY A 26 7.77 17.02 -2.80
C GLY A 26 8.22 16.34 -1.49
N LYS A 27 7.38 15.55 -0.81
CA LYS A 27 7.77 14.79 0.39
C LYS A 27 8.38 13.43 0.10
N ALA A 28 8.10 12.85 -1.06
CA ALA A 28 8.74 11.62 -1.48
C ALA A 28 10.23 11.88 -1.78
N LYS A 29 11.09 11.01 -1.27
CA LYS A 29 12.55 10.99 -1.53
C LYS A 29 12.94 9.64 -2.11
N ALA A 30 14.10 9.58 -2.76
CA ALA A 30 14.66 8.31 -3.18
C ALA A 30 14.92 7.42 -1.94
N GLY A 31 14.60 6.14 -2.04
CA GLY A 31 14.71 5.20 -0.91
C GLY A 31 13.71 4.06 -0.97
N THR A 32 13.77 3.20 0.03
CA THR A 32 12.86 2.05 0.16
C THR A 32 11.68 2.40 1.05
N TYR A 33 10.47 2.13 0.55
CA TYR A 33 9.20 2.39 1.21
C TYR A 33 8.43 1.08 1.36
N LYS A 34 7.44 1.13 2.24
CA LYS A 34 6.52 0.03 2.50
C LYS A 34 5.10 0.56 2.57
N LEU A 35 4.20 -0.04 1.79
CA LEU A 35 2.76 0.11 1.97
C LEU A 35 2.23 -1.11 2.71
N ARG A 36 1.46 -0.88 3.77
CA ARG A 36 0.79 -1.92 4.53
C ARG A 36 -0.72 -1.79 4.34
N PHE A 37 -1.34 -2.84 3.85
CA PHE A 37 -2.78 -2.93 3.62
C PHE A 37 -3.39 -3.84 4.69
N GLU A 38 -4.35 -3.34 5.46
CA GLU A 38 -5.06 -4.10 6.50
C GLU A 38 -6.16 -4.98 5.88
N THR A 39 -5.74 -6.03 5.16
CA THR A 39 -6.61 -6.87 4.33
C THR A 39 -7.63 -7.67 5.13
N ALA A 40 -7.27 -8.17 6.32
CA ALA A 40 -8.23 -8.88 7.15
C ALA A 40 -9.35 -7.97 7.64
N ALA A 41 -9.01 -6.75 8.10
CA ALA A 41 -10.00 -5.78 8.54
C ALA A 41 -10.96 -5.39 7.40
N TYR A 42 -10.43 -5.22 6.18
CA TYR A 42 -11.24 -4.97 4.98
C TYR A 42 -12.25 -6.10 4.71
N TRP A 43 -11.80 -7.35 4.65
CA TRP A 43 -12.71 -8.48 4.38
C TRP A 43 -13.70 -8.74 5.51
N GLN A 44 -13.28 -8.56 6.77
CA GLN A 44 -14.16 -8.68 7.93
C GLN A 44 -15.30 -7.65 7.87
N GLY A 45 -15.03 -6.42 7.45
CA GLY A 45 -16.05 -5.39 7.22
C GLY A 45 -17.08 -5.78 6.14
N LEU A 46 -16.74 -6.73 5.27
CA LEU A 46 -17.62 -7.31 4.25
C LEU A 46 -18.22 -8.67 4.66
N GLY A 47 -18.04 -9.10 5.91
CA GLY A 47 -18.54 -10.37 6.42
C GLY A 47 -17.81 -11.60 5.86
N ARG A 48 -16.54 -11.46 5.46
CA ARG A 48 -15.72 -12.55 4.89
C ARG A 48 -14.43 -12.71 5.67
N ALA A 49 -13.93 -13.94 5.72
CA ALA A 49 -12.58 -14.21 6.20
C ALA A 49 -11.55 -13.79 5.13
N SER A 50 -10.34 -13.44 5.57
CA SER A 50 -9.17 -13.29 4.70
C SER A 50 -8.12 -14.31 5.08
N PHE A 51 -7.47 -14.90 4.09
CA PHE A 51 -6.28 -15.72 4.32
C PHE A 51 -5.08 -14.87 4.75
N TYR A 52 -5.05 -13.60 4.36
CA TYR A 52 -3.96 -12.68 4.66
C TYR A 52 -4.35 -11.74 5.81
N PRO A 53 -3.65 -11.77 6.96
CA PRO A 53 -3.92 -10.83 8.06
C PRO A 53 -3.70 -9.38 7.61
N PHE A 54 -2.68 -9.16 6.79
CA PHE A 54 -2.34 -7.92 6.12
C PHE A 54 -1.45 -8.24 4.91
N VAL A 55 -1.26 -7.27 4.01
CA VAL A 55 -0.29 -7.35 2.91
C VAL A 55 0.68 -6.19 3.01
N GLU A 56 1.98 -6.47 2.95
CA GLU A 56 3.02 -5.45 2.84
C GLU A 56 3.63 -5.48 1.43
N VAL A 57 3.62 -4.33 0.76
CA VAL A 57 4.31 -4.12 -0.52
C VAL A 57 5.50 -3.22 -0.28
N VAL A 58 6.71 -3.78 -0.40
CA VAL A 58 7.98 -3.07 -0.26
C VAL A 58 8.52 -2.72 -1.65
N PHE A 59 8.90 -1.47 -1.86
CA PHE A 59 9.36 -0.98 -3.16
C PHE A 59 10.38 0.16 -2.99
N THR A 60 11.11 0.43 -4.08
CA THR A 60 12.10 1.51 -4.12
C THR A 60 11.61 2.64 -5.00
N ILE A 61 11.71 3.86 -4.49
CA ILE A 61 11.61 5.09 -5.28
C ILE A 61 13.04 5.44 -5.71
N ALA A 62 13.31 5.36 -7.01
CA ALA A 62 14.59 5.80 -7.57
C ALA A 62 14.56 7.29 -7.96
N ASP A 63 13.47 7.70 -8.61
CA ASP A 63 13.24 9.07 -9.06
C ASP A 63 11.93 9.61 -8.44
N PRO A 64 12.02 10.51 -7.44
CA PRO A 64 10.85 11.08 -6.78
C PRO A 64 9.99 11.99 -7.66
N THR A 65 10.47 12.36 -8.85
CA THR A 65 9.71 13.19 -9.79
C THR A 65 8.72 12.36 -10.61
N GLN A 66 8.91 11.03 -10.67
CA GLN A 66 8.00 10.14 -11.37
C GLN A 66 6.77 9.81 -10.53
N ARG A 67 5.61 9.82 -11.17
CA ARG A 67 4.40 9.28 -10.57
C ARG A 67 4.58 7.78 -10.35
N LEU A 68 4.20 7.32 -9.17
CA LEU A 68 4.17 5.90 -8.83
C LEU A 68 2.74 5.49 -8.54
N HIS A 69 2.28 4.48 -9.28
CA HIS A 69 1.00 3.82 -9.03
C HIS A 69 1.27 2.38 -8.62
N ILE A 70 0.87 2.01 -7.40
CA ILE A 70 1.10 0.68 -6.83
C ILE A 70 -0.25 0.15 -6.35
N PRO A 71 -1.03 -0.51 -7.23
CA PRO A 71 -2.30 -1.10 -6.84
C PRO A 71 -2.12 -2.42 -6.09
N LEU A 72 -3.16 -2.82 -5.37
CA LEU A 72 -3.34 -4.15 -4.82
C LEU A 72 -4.64 -4.74 -5.38
N LEU A 73 -4.54 -5.76 -6.21
CA LEU A 73 -5.69 -6.55 -6.64
C LEU A 73 -5.81 -7.72 -5.66
N ILE A 74 -6.97 -7.90 -5.04
CA ILE A 74 -7.10 -8.84 -3.93
C ILE A 74 -8.42 -9.61 -3.97
N SER A 75 -8.32 -10.91 -3.72
CA SER A 75 -9.40 -11.79 -3.29
C SER A 75 -9.12 -12.28 -1.86
N PRO A 76 -10.05 -12.97 -1.20
CA PRO A 76 -9.79 -13.51 0.13
C PRO A 76 -8.59 -14.47 0.21
N TYR A 77 -8.16 -15.08 -0.91
CA TYR A 77 -7.13 -16.13 -0.97
C TYR A 77 -6.05 -15.91 -2.04
N SER A 78 -6.02 -14.76 -2.70
CA SER A 78 -4.95 -14.36 -3.62
C SER A 78 -4.80 -12.84 -3.66
N TYR A 79 -3.59 -12.36 -3.95
CA TYR A 79 -3.38 -10.97 -4.30
C TYR A 79 -2.28 -10.81 -5.35
N THR A 80 -2.34 -9.72 -6.10
CA THR A 80 -1.28 -9.29 -7.02
C THR A 80 -1.03 -7.79 -6.89
N THR A 81 0.19 -7.38 -7.19
CA THR A 81 0.60 -5.98 -7.28
C THR A 81 1.54 -5.79 -8.46
N TYR A 82 1.68 -4.57 -8.94
CA TYR A 82 2.59 -4.19 -10.02
C TYR A 82 2.92 -2.70 -9.92
N ARG A 83 3.93 -2.25 -10.67
CA ARG A 83 4.19 -0.81 -10.87
C ARG A 83 3.40 -0.34 -12.09
N GLY A 84 2.37 0.47 -11.87
CA GLY A 84 1.65 1.18 -12.93
C GLY A 84 2.35 2.47 -13.36
N SER A 85 2.05 2.92 -14.58
CA SER A 85 2.40 4.25 -15.11
C SER A 85 1.56 5.37 -14.48
#